data_AF-A0AAV9K5A5-F1
#
_entry.id   AF-A0AAV9K5A5-F1
#
_cell.length_a   1.000
_cell.length_b   1.000
_cell.length_c   1.000
_cell.angle_alpha   90.00
_cell.angle_beta   90.00
_cell.angle_gamma   90.00
#
_symmetry.space_group_name_H-M   'P 1'
#
loop_
_entity.id
_entity.type
_entity.pdbx_description
1 polymer ?
#
loop_
_entity_poly.entity_id
_entity_poly.type
_entity_poly.pdbx_seq_one_letter_code
_entity_poly.pdbx_strand_id
1 'polypeptide(L)'
;MEILNPPLIRQIANTVIYAKSKQQQREPLCENLKDMSLNINVPLLVAGDFNCILSLGDKKGREDAQDVRKYANVKFIDTGYIGSTFTWCRWRRRHEKRIWERLDRALINAEWSQKFNDTMVLISFGIALTRQMHN
;
A
#
# COMPACT_ATOMS: atom_id res chain seq x y z
N MET A 1 16.47 -45.93 -0.08
CA MET A 1 15.55 -44.94 0.53
C MET A 1 15.72 -43.68 -0.31
N GLU A 2 14.90 -43.52 -1.35
CA GLU A 2 14.97 -42.38 -2.26
C GLU A 2 14.25 -41.19 -1.62
N ILE A 3 14.94 -40.07 -1.47
CA ILE A 3 14.29 -38.80 -1.19
C ILE A 3 13.64 -38.36 -2.49
N LEU A 4 12.34 -38.66 -2.64
CA LEU A 4 11.47 -38.06 -3.64
C LEU A 4 11.52 -36.53 -3.44
N ASN A 5 12.11 -35.82 -4.39
CA ASN A 5 12.05 -34.36 -4.61
C ASN A 5 11.73 -33.52 -3.37
N PRO A 6 12.73 -32.89 -2.70
CA PRO A 6 12.42 -31.92 -1.65
C PRO A 6 11.45 -30.86 -2.20
N PRO A 7 10.41 -30.46 -1.44
CA PRO A 7 9.40 -29.54 -1.95
C PRO A 7 10.09 -28.24 -2.38
N LEU A 8 9.79 -27.79 -3.60
CA LEU A 8 10.29 -26.56 -4.20
C LEU A 8 10.43 -25.47 -3.13
N ILE A 9 11.65 -24.94 -2.96
CA ILE A 9 11.87 -23.67 -2.26
C ILE A 9 10.95 -22.66 -2.95
N ARG A 10 9.87 -22.29 -2.28
CA ARG A 10 8.84 -21.42 -2.84
C ARG A 10 9.44 -20.02 -2.96
N GLN A 11 9.97 -19.68 -4.14
CA GLN A 11 10.47 -18.34 -4.41
C GLN A 11 9.30 -17.34 -4.29
N ILE A 12 9.52 -16.30 -3.49
CA ILE A 12 8.65 -15.13 -3.34
C ILE A 12 9.53 -13.90 -3.50
N ALA A 13 8.96 -12.83 -4.04
CA ALA A 13 9.57 -11.52 -4.09
C ALA A 13 8.83 -10.59 -3.12
N ASN A 14 9.56 -9.68 -2.49
CA ASN A 14 8.94 -8.59 -1.74
C ASN A 14 9.74 -7.29 -1.92
N THR A 15 9.06 -6.17 -1.70
CA THR A 15 9.70 -4.86 -1.61
C THR A 15 8.91 -3.97 -0.66
N VAL A 16 9.61 -3.01 -0.07
CA VAL A 16 9.02 -1.96 0.76
C VAL A 16 9.20 -0.62 0.08
N ILE A 17 8.13 0.18 0.04
CA ILE A 17 8.15 1.49 -0.63
C ILE A 17 7.84 2.62 0.35
N TYR A 18 8.39 3.80 0.03
CA TYR A 18 8.00 5.07 0.63
C TYR A 18 7.81 6.09 -0.50
N ALA A 19 6.56 6.32 -0.89
CA ALA A 19 6.21 7.17 -2.01
C ALA A 19 6.22 8.65 -1.61
N LYS A 20 6.53 9.53 -2.57
CA LYS A 20 6.47 10.99 -2.33
C LYS A 20 5.01 11.46 -2.22
N SER A 21 4.77 12.49 -1.39
CA SER A 21 3.41 13.00 -1.16
C SER A 21 2.78 13.74 -2.36
N LYS A 22 3.59 14.33 -3.25
CA LYS A 22 3.12 15.04 -4.45
C LYS A 22 2.93 14.05 -5.60
N GLN A 23 1.80 14.15 -6.31
CA GLN A 23 1.46 13.23 -7.40
C GLN A 23 2.51 13.20 -8.51
N GLN A 24 2.96 14.36 -9.00
CA GLN A 24 3.99 14.48 -10.04
C GLN A 24 5.30 13.77 -9.64
N GLN A 25 5.65 13.76 -8.35
CA GLN A 25 6.87 13.11 -7.87
C GLN A 25 6.73 11.59 -7.68
N ARG A 26 5.52 11.04 -7.85
CA ARG A 26 5.29 9.60 -7.78
C ARG A 26 5.30 8.91 -9.13
N GLU A 27 5.20 9.65 -10.23
CA GLU A 27 5.13 9.08 -11.58
C GLU A 27 6.23 8.04 -11.85
N PRO A 28 7.52 8.28 -11.51
CA PRO A 28 8.56 7.27 -11.69
C PRO A 28 8.35 5.99 -10.85
N LEU A 29 7.83 6.14 -9.62
CA LEU A 29 7.51 5.00 -8.77
C LEU A 29 6.32 4.21 -9.31
N CYS A 30 5.30 4.90 -9.85
CA CYS A 30 4.16 4.25 -10.50
C CYS A 30 4.61 3.40 -11.70
N GLU A 31 5.52 3.92 -12.51
CA GLU A 31 6.08 3.21 -13.67
C GLU A 31 6.86 1.97 -13.23
N ASN A 32 7.73 2.09 -12.23
CA ASN A 32 8.47 0.95 -11.68
C ASN A 32 7.53 -0.13 -11.13
N LEU A 33 6.48 0.27 -10.39
CA LEU A 33 5.49 -0.67 -9.86
C LEU A 33 4.71 -1.37 -10.98
N LYS A 34 4.39 -0.65 -12.06
CA LYS A 34 3.75 -1.23 -13.24
C LYS A 34 4.66 -2.25 -13.92
N ASP A 35 5.93 -1.91 -14.11
CA ASP A 35 6.93 -2.82 -14.68
C ASP A 35 7.09 -4.09 -13.84
N MET A 36 7.24 -3.94 -12.51
CA MET A 36 7.28 -5.05 -11.57
C MET A 36 6.03 -5.94 -11.67
N SER A 37 4.84 -5.34 -11.77
CA SER A 37 3.58 -6.09 -11.88
C SER A 37 3.44 -6.89 -13.18
N LEU A 38 4.22 -6.56 -14.22
CA LEU A 38 4.17 -7.20 -15.53
C LEU A 38 5.31 -8.21 -15.73
N ASN A 39 6.47 -7.97 -15.12
CA ASN A 39 7.68 -8.75 -15.38
C ASN A 39 8.05 -9.73 -14.26
N ILE A 40 7.48 -9.57 -13.05
CA ILE A 40 7.72 -10.49 -11.94
C ILE A 40 6.67 -11.61 -11.95
N ASN A 41 7.08 -12.78 -12.46
CA ASN A 41 6.24 -13.98 -12.61
C ASN A 41 6.29 -14.91 -11.38
N VAL A 42 6.63 -14.36 -10.21
CA VAL A 42 6.60 -15.06 -8.91
C VAL A 42 5.71 -14.26 -7.95
N PRO A 43 5.17 -14.89 -6.89
CA PRO A 43 4.41 -14.16 -5.87
C PRO A 43 5.17 -12.93 -5.38
N LEU A 44 4.58 -11.75 -5.56
CA LEU A 44 5.16 -10.46 -5.22
C LEU A 44 4.28 -9.73 -4.21
N LEU A 45 4.90 -9.27 -3.13
CA LEU A 45 4.32 -8.38 -2.14
C LEU A 45 5.02 -7.02 -2.16
N VAL A 46 4.26 -5.94 -2.32
CA VAL A 46 4.74 -4.56 -2.24
C VAL A 46 4.05 -3.89 -1.06
N ALA A 47 4.79 -3.50 -0.03
CA ALA A 47 4.20 -2.89 1.18
C ALA A 47 4.83 -1.53 1.51
N GLY A 48 4.14 -0.70 2.29
CA GLY A 48 4.69 0.56 2.83
C GLY A 48 3.77 1.75 2.64
N ASP A 49 4.34 2.97 2.73
CA ASP A 49 3.60 4.23 2.63
C ASP A 49 3.49 4.66 1.17
N PHE A 50 2.28 4.51 0.61
CA PHE A 50 1.96 4.90 -0.75
C PHE A 50 1.67 6.42 -0.88
N ASN A 51 1.48 7.12 0.24
CA ASN A 51 1.17 8.54 0.31
C ASN A 51 -0.06 8.95 -0.55
N CYS A 52 -0.93 7.99 -0.86
CA CYS A 52 -1.95 8.03 -1.91
C CYS A 52 -3.31 7.56 -1.39
N ILE A 53 -4.38 8.22 -1.84
CA ILE A 53 -5.75 7.91 -1.46
C ILE A 53 -6.42 7.27 -2.67
N LEU A 54 -6.58 5.95 -2.65
CA LEU A 54 -7.09 5.19 -3.80
C LEU A 54 -8.60 5.29 -3.95
N SER A 55 -9.32 5.43 -2.83
CA SER A 55 -10.78 5.53 -2.78
C SER A 55 -11.23 6.62 -1.82
N LEU A 56 -12.48 7.08 -1.95
CA LEU A 56 -13.08 8.04 -1.02
C LEU A 56 -13.14 7.50 0.42
N GLY A 57 -13.31 6.18 0.58
CA GLY A 57 -13.33 5.52 1.89
C GLY A 57 -11.98 5.54 2.62
N ASP A 58 -10.88 5.79 1.90
CA ASP A 58 -9.55 5.90 2.49
C ASP A 58 -9.30 7.27 3.14
N LYS A 59 -10.33 8.14 3.25
CA LYS A 59 -10.25 9.46 3.86
C LYS A 59 -11.43 9.74 4.77
N LYS A 60 -11.17 10.35 5.93
CA LYS A 60 -12.21 10.86 6.85
C LYS A 60 -11.88 12.27 7.35
N GLY A 61 -12.89 13.11 7.49
CA GLY A 61 -12.77 14.48 8.02
C GLY A 61 -12.64 15.58 6.95
N ARG A 62 -12.80 15.24 5.67
CA ARG A 62 -12.89 16.17 4.53
C ARG A 62 -13.57 15.47 3.34
N GLU A 63 -14.54 16.12 2.67
CA GLU A 63 -15.36 15.56 1.57
C GLU A 63 -14.89 16.02 0.17
N ASP A 64 -13.64 16.40 0.03
CA ASP A 64 -13.14 16.96 -1.22
C ASP A 64 -12.72 15.82 -2.15
N ALA A 65 -13.58 15.47 -3.12
CA ALA A 65 -13.33 14.43 -4.12
C ALA A 65 -12.04 14.65 -4.95
N GLN A 66 -11.49 15.87 -4.97
CA GLN A 66 -10.23 16.20 -5.63
C GLN A 66 -8.98 15.67 -4.90
N ASP A 67 -9.10 15.22 -3.65
CA ASP A 67 -7.96 14.67 -2.88
C ASP A 67 -7.66 13.19 -3.22
N VAL A 68 -8.46 12.54 -4.08
CA VAL A 68 -8.20 11.18 -4.54
C VAL A 68 -6.97 11.19 -5.44
N ARG A 69 -5.87 10.75 -4.86
CA ARG A 69 -4.61 10.56 -5.54
C ARG A 69 -4.60 9.12 -6.04
N LYS A 70 -4.76 8.90 -7.34
CA LYS A 70 -4.77 7.55 -7.90
C LYS A 70 -3.37 7.15 -8.34
N TYR A 71 -3.00 5.90 -8.07
CA TYR A 71 -2.02 5.23 -8.92
C TYR A 71 -2.71 4.86 -10.22
N ALA A 72 -2.19 5.33 -11.34
CA ALA A 72 -2.72 4.95 -12.64
C ALA A 72 -2.36 3.48 -12.92
N ASN A 73 -3.38 2.63 -13.11
CA ASN A 73 -3.28 1.41 -13.89
C ASN A 73 -2.19 0.39 -13.50
N VAL A 74 -1.98 0.18 -12.20
CA VAL A 74 -1.08 -0.90 -11.72
C VAL A 74 -1.90 -2.17 -11.49
N LYS A 75 -1.45 -3.33 -12.00
CA LYS A 75 -2.14 -4.63 -11.89
C LYS A 75 -1.93 -5.28 -10.51
N PHE A 76 -1.92 -4.49 -9.46
CA PHE A 76 -1.83 -5.02 -8.10
C PHE A 76 -3.20 -5.04 -7.42
N ILE A 77 -3.37 -6.04 -6.55
CA ILE A 77 -4.54 -6.24 -5.71
C ILE A 77 -4.21 -5.71 -4.32
N ASP A 78 -5.04 -4.81 -3.78
CA ASP A 78 -4.96 -4.39 -2.38
C ASP A 78 -5.41 -5.55 -1.50
N THR A 79 -4.53 -6.01 -0.60
CA THR A 79 -4.79 -7.14 0.30
C THR A 79 -5.88 -6.84 1.34
N GLY A 80 -6.28 -5.57 1.49
CA GLY A 80 -7.15 -5.16 2.58
C GLY A 80 -6.42 -5.16 3.91
N TYR A 81 -7.18 -5.10 5.00
CA TYR A 81 -6.62 -4.94 6.33
C TYR A 81 -7.53 -5.48 7.43
N ILE A 82 -6.91 -5.82 8.55
CA ILE A 82 -7.56 -6.10 9.84
C ILE A 82 -7.11 -5.02 10.83
N GLY A 83 -8.05 -4.47 11.61
CA GLY A 83 -7.77 -3.43 12.60
C GLY A 83 -8.12 -2.04 12.09
N SER A 84 -7.24 -1.05 12.34
CA SER A 84 -7.53 0.35 11.99
C SER A 84 -7.53 0.58 10.47
N THR A 85 -8.61 1.18 9.96
CA THR A 85 -8.67 1.62 8.56
C THR A 85 -7.64 2.70 8.22
N PHE A 86 -7.39 3.62 9.15
CA PHE A 86 -6.52 4.77 8.90
C PHE A 86 -5.14 4.55 9.51
N THR A 87 -4.12 4.90 8.74
CA THR A 87 -2.71 4.74 9.12
C THR A 87 -2.04 6.09 9.35
N TRP A 88 -2.70 7.18 8.94
CA TRP A 88 -2.22 8.53 9.15
C TRP A 88 -3.33 9.45 9.64
N CYS A 89 -2.97 10.43 10.47
CA CYS A 89 -3.87 11.51 10.85
C CYS A 89 -3.15 12.84 11.01
N ARG A 90 -3.87 13.93 10.79
CA ARG A 90 -3.37 15.29 11.03
C ARG A 90 -4.44 16.20 11.56
N TRP A 91 -4.07 17.01 12.54
CA TRP A 91 -4.87 18.13 13.00
C TRP A 91 -4.74 19.33 12.07
N ARG A 92 -5.85 19.85 11.57
CA ARG A 92 -5.89 21.13 10.85
C ARG A 92 -6.40 22.22 11.78
N ARG A 93 -5.47 23.00 12.34
CA ARG A 93 -5.77 24.14 13.23
C ARG A 93 -6.81 25.09 12.63
N ARG A 94 -6.67 25.45 11.35
CA ARG A 94 -7.56 26.41 10.66
C ARG A 94 -9.04 26.01 10.66
N HIS A 95 -9.35 24.72 10.72
CA HIS A 95 -10.73 24.22 10.65
C HIS A 95 -11.12 23.42 11.90
N GLU A 96 -10.25 23.38 12.91
CA GLU A 96 -10.42 22.60 14.14
C GLU A 96 -10.91 21.17 13.88
N LYS A 97 -10.35 20.54 12.84
CA LYS A 97 -10.76 19.22 12.38
C LYS A 97 -9.56 18.30 12.25
N ARG A 98 -9.78 17.03 12.60
CA ARG A 98 -8.83 15.95 12.36
C ARG A 98 -9.15 15.28 11.03
N ILE A 99 -8.14 15.17 10.18
CA ILE A 99 -8.19 14.42 8.93
C ILE A 99 -7.49 13.09 9.16
N TRP A 100 -8.09 12.02 8.67
CA TRP A 100 -7.54 10.67 8.69
C TRP A 100 -7.40 10.16 7.26
N GLU A 101 -6.29 9.48 6.98
CA GLU A 101 -5.97 8.96 5.65
C GLU A 101 -5.40 7.53 5.78
N ARG A 102 -5.77 6.62 4.85
CA ARG A 102 -5.15 5.30 4.69
C ARG A 102 -4.05 5.39 3.63
N LEU A 103 -2.81 5.52 4.09
CA LEU A 103 -1.64 5.72 3.23
C LEU A 103 -0.78 4.45 3.13
N ASP A 104 -0.72 3.67 4.21
CA ASP A 104 0.05 2.43 4.26
C ASP A 104 -0.79 1.26 3.75
N ARG A 105 -0.19 0.45 2.87
CA ARG A 105 -0.86 -0.69 2.22
C ARG A 105 0.11 -1.83 2.00
N ALA A 106 -0.45 -3.01 1.74
CA ALA A 106 0.26 -4.07 1.05
C ALA A 106 -0.52 -4.49 -0.20
N LEU A 107 0.20 -4.53 -1.31
CA LEU A 107 -0.28 -4.82 -2.65
C LEU A 107 0.35 -6.12 -3.14
N ILE A 108 -0.43 -6.97 -3.80
CA ILE A 108 0.00 -8.28 -4.29
C ILE A 108 -0.29 -8.45 -5.79
N ASN A 109 0.54 -9.23 -6.49
CA ASN A 109 0.26 -9.64 -7.87
C ASN A 109 -0.65 -10.88 -7.93
N ALA A 110 -1.04 -11.27 -9.14
CA ALA A 110 -1.93 -12.41 -9.37
C ALA A 110 -1.32 -13.73 -8.87
N GLU A 111 0.00 -13.89 -9.03
CA GLU A 111 0.77 -15.06 -8.62
C GLU A 111 0.72 -15.27 -7.11
N TRP A 112 0.77 -14.17 -6.33
CA TRP A 112 0.56 -14.25 -4.89
C TRP A 112 -0.87 -14.65 -4.56
N SER A 113 -1.86 -14.00 -5.17
CA SER A 113 -3.28 -14.29 -4.91
C SER A 113 -3.67 -15.73 -5.27
N GLN A 114 -3.04 -16.33 -6.27
CA GLN A 114 -3.27 -17.73 -6.65
C GLN A 114 -2.60 -18.71 -5.69
N LYS A 115 -1.49 -18.30 -5.07
CA LYS A 115 -0.68 -19.17 -4.21
C LYS A 115 -1.08 -19.11 -2.73
N PHE A 116 -1.51 -17.93 -2.27
CA PHE A 116 -1.87 -17.66 -0.88
C PHE A 116 -3.30 -17.11 -0.83
N ASN A 117 -4.18 -17.87 -0.20
CA ASN A 117 -5.53 -17.41 0.08
C ASN A 117 -5.51 -16.41 1.25
N ASP A 118 -6.46 -15.46 1.25
CA ASP A 118 -6.79 -14.61 2.41
C ASP A 118 -5.62 -13.83 3.01
N THR A 119 -4.77 -13.24 2.17
CA THR A 119 -3.72 -12.32 2.63
C THR A 119 -4.35 -10.99 3.05
N MET A 120 -4.09 -10.54 4.28
CA MET A 120 -4.52 -9.24 4.81
C MET A 120 -3.41 -8.59 5.64
N VAL A 121 -3.39 -7.25 5.70
CA VAL A 121 -2.45 -6.51 6.57
C VAL A 121 -3.05 -6.27 7.94
N LEU A 122 -2.35 -6.65 9.01
CA LEU A 122 -2.71 -6.26 10.36
C LEU A 122 -2.25 -4.82 10.64
N ILE A 123 -3.20 -3.91 10.81
CA ILE A 123 -2.93 -2.52 11.19
C ILE A 123 -3.23 -2.36 12.68
N SER A 124 -2.19 -2.40 13.49
CA SER A 124 -2.27 -2.11 14.92
C SER A 124 -2.18 -0.60 15.17
N PHE A 125 -2.84 -0.15 16.24
CA PHE A 125 -2.79 1.24 16.72
C PHE A 125 -1.37 1.56 17.24
N GLY A 126 -0.42 1.82 16.34
CA GLY A 126 0.97 2.11 16.71
C GLY A 126 1.78 2.86 15.65
N ILE A 127 1.39 2.82 14.38
CA ILE A 127 2.11 3.50 13.29
C ILE A 127 1.35 4.76 12.89
N ALA A 128 1.08 5.65 13.82
CA ALA A 128 0.95 7.05 13.45
C ALA A 128 2.39 7.57 13.31
N LEU A 129 3.01 7.40 12.13
CA LEU A 129 4.23 8.15 11.80
C LEU A 129 3.83 9.62 11.74
N THR A 130 3.83 10.28 12.89
CA THR A 130 3.62 11.71 13.01
C THR A 130 4.77 12.37 12.28
N ARG A 131 4.49 12.83 11.06
CA ARG A 131 5.36 13.71 10.30
C ARG A 131 5.57 14.99 11.12
N GLN A 132 6.63 15.02 11.94
CA GLN A 132 7.17 16.30 12.41
C GLN A 132 7.84 16.95 11.21
N MET A 133 7.05 17.74 10.47
CA MET A 133 7.65 18.74 9.60
C MET A 133 8.19 19.84 10.50
N HIS A 134 9.50 19.81 10.77
CA HIS A 134 10.21 21.06 11.03
C HIS A 134 10.06 21.92 9.77
N ASN A 135 9.57 23.13 9.98
CA ASN A 135 9.55 24.20 8.98
C ASN A 135 10.99 24.55 8.56
#